data_AF-A0ABD0NF98-F1
#
_entry.id   AF-A0ABD0NF98-F1
#
_cell.length_a   1.000
_cell.length_b   1.000
_cell.length_c   1.000
_cell.angle_alpha   90.00
_cell.angle_beta   90.00
_cell.angle_gamma   90.00
#
_symmetry.space_group_name_H-M   'P 1'
#
loop_
_entity.id
_entity.type
_entity.pdbx_description
1 polymer ?
#
loop_
_entity_poly.entity_id
_entity_poly.type
_entity_poly.pdbx_seq_one_letter_code
_entity_poly.pdbx_strand_id
1 'polypeptide(L)' 'MCAIEVTCESGSVMAATLANGGICPITGERVLSTEAVRNTLSLMHSCGMYDYSG' A
#
# COMPACT_ATOMS: atom_id res chain seq x y z
N MET A 1 0.81 12.56 -10.98
CA MET A 1 1.41 11.54 -10.07
C MET A 1 2.15 10.42 -10.80
N CYS A 2 2.25 10.40 -12.14
CA CYS A 2 2.81 9.25 -12.87
C CYS A 2 4.35 9.25 -13.02
N ALA A 3 5.07 10.19 -12.43
CA ALA A 3 6.53 10.31 -12.48
C ALA A 3 7.15 10.34 -11.08
N ILE A 4 6.50 9.72 -10.10
CA ILE A 4 7.10 9.54 -8.76
C ILE A 4 8.16 8.45 -8.87
N GLU A 5 9.38 8.79 -8.47
CA GLU A 5 10.49 7.84 -8.41
C GLU A 5 10.44 7.07 -7.10
N VAL A 6 10.46 5.74 -7.19
CA VAL A 6 10.56 4.82 -6.06
C VAL A 6 11.61 3.76 -6.35
N THR A 7 12.38 3.40 -5.34
CA THR A 7 13.26 2.24 -5.37
C THR A 7 12.50 1.01 -4.84
N CYS A 8 13.00 -0.20 -5.14
CA CYS A 8 12.41 -1.43 -4.58
C CYS A 8 12.39 -1.41 -3.05
N GLU A 9 13.43 -0.85 -2.43
CA GLU A 9 13.52 -0.70 -0.98
C GLU A 9 12.43 0.24 -0.46
N SER A 10 12.31 1.45 -1.01
CA SER A 10 11.27 2.40 -0.57
C SER A 10 9.85 1.87 -0.85
N GLY A 11 9.66 1.19 -1.98
CA GLY A 11 8.38 0.58 -2.36
C GLY A 11 7.99 -0.57 -1.43
N SER A 12 8.96 -1.37 -0.97
CA SER A 12 8.72 -2.44 0.00
C SER A 12 8.23 -1.89 1.34
N VAL A 13 8.76 -0.75 1.79
CA VAL A 13 8.29 -0.07 3.01
C VAL A 13 6.87 0.48 2.84
N MET A 14 6.53 1.00 1.67
CA MET A 14 5.15 1.44 1.36
C MET A 14 4.18 0.25 1.40
N ALA A 15 4.53 -0.88 0.78
CA ALA A 15 3.72 -2.09 0.81
C ALA A 15 3.61 -2.66 2.24
N ALA A 16 4.71 -2.66 3.00
CA ALA A 16 4.73 -3.10 4.38
C ALA A 16 3.88 -2.20 5.29
N THR A 17 3.80 -0.90 5.00
CA THR A 17 2.91 0.04 5.70
C THR A 17 1.43 -0.31 5.48
N LEU A 18 1.06 -0.68 4.24
CA LEU A 18 -0.29 -1.19 3.94
C LEU A 18 -0.54 -2.54 4.63
N ALA A 19 0.43 -3.45 4.62
CA ALA A 19 0.32 -4.75 5.29
C ALA A 19 0.20 -4.62 6.82
N ASN A 20 0.84 -3.61 7.41
CA ASN A 20 0.85 -3.33 8.85
C ASN A 20 -0.32 -2.43 9.30
N GLY A 21 -1.44 -2.43 8.58
CA GLY A 21 -2.63 -1.68 8.98
C GLY A 21 -2.47 -0.15 8.95
N GLY A 22 -1.56 0.35 8.11
CA GLY A 22 -1.32 1.78 7.91
C GLY A 22 -0.23 2.38 8.79
N ILE A 23 0.52 1.54 9.51
CA ILE A 23 1.64 1.98 10.37
C ILE A 23 2.95 1.70 9.66
N CYS A 24 3.76 2.75 9.48
CA CYS A 24 5.07 2.64 8.87
C CYS A 24 6.00 1.79 9.75
N PRO A 25 6.55 0.67 9.25
CA PRO A 25 7.30 -0.27 10.07
C PRO A 25 8.65 0.27 10.54
N ILE A 26 9.22 1.26 9.84
CA ILE A 26 10.54 1.84 10.17
C ILE A 26 10.44 3.05 11.12
N THR A 27 9.32 3.79 11.11
CA THR A 27 9.14 4.96 11.99
C THR A 27 8.17 4.71 13.13
N GLY A 28 7.31 3.68 13.04
CA GLY A 28 6.24 3.40 14.01
C GLY A 28 5.06 4.37 13.90
N GLU A 29 5.07 5.28 12.93
CA GLU A 29 4.03 6.29 12.76
C GLU A 29 2.82 5.74 11.99
N ARG A 30 1.62 6.12 12.42
CA ARG A 30 0.39 5.84 11.67
C ARG A 30 0.26 6.81 10.50
N VAL A 31 0.58 6.35 9.31
CA VAL A 31 0.48 7.12 8.05
C VAL A 31 -0.93 7.04 7.46
N LEU A 32 -1.61 5.90 7.64
CA LEU A 32 -2.95 5.66 7.11
C LEU A 32 -3.89 5.13 8.19
N SER A 33 -5.18 5.44 8.07
CA SER A 33 -6.22 4.82 8.90
C SER A 33 -6.42 3.36 8.47
N THR A 34 -6.81 2.51 9.42
CA THR A 34 -7.11 1.09 9.15
C THR A 34 -8.22 0.91 8.13
N GLU A 35 -9.20 1.82 8.10
CA GLU A 35 -10.27 1.81 7.10
C GLU A 35 -9.74 2.09 5.69
N ALA A 36 -8.89 3.12 5.53
CA ALA A 36 -8.29 3.43 4.24
C ALA A 36 -7.46 2.25 3.71
N VAL A 37 -6.64 1.65 4.57
CA VAL A 37 -5.82 0.47 4.24
C VAL A 37 -6.68 -0.70 3.78
N ARG A 38 -7.74 -1.02 4.52
CA ARG A 38 -8.67 -2.10 4.16
C ARG A 38 -9.31 -1.84 2.80
N ASN A 39 -9.81 -0.63 2.57
CA ASN A 39 -10.46 -0.29 1.31
C ASN A 39 -9.47 -0.34 0.14
N THR A 40 -8.25 0.17 0.31
CA THR A 40 -7.19 0.08 -0.71
C THR A 40 -6.80 -1.35 -1.01
N LEU A 41 -6.61 -2.20 0.00
CA LEU A 41 -6.28 -3.62 -0.19
C LEU A 41 -7.42 -4.38 -0.87
N SER A 42 -8.68 -4.11 -0.50
CA SER A 42 -9.85 -4.69 -1.17
C SER A 42 -9.91 -4.31 -2.65
N LEU A 43 -9.70 -3.03 -2.98
CA LEU A 43 -9.67 -2.57 -4.37
C LEU A 43 -8.47 -3.13 -5.15
N MET A 44 -7.30 -3.21 -4.53
CA MET A 44 -6.12 -3.84 -5.13
C MET A 44 -6.33 -5.33 -5.39
N HIS A 45 -7.08 -6.02 -4.53
CA HIS A 45 -7.42 -7.42 -4.74
C HIS A 45 -8.41 -7.60 -5.91
N SER A 46 -9.46 -6.77 -5.96
CA SER A 46 -10.51 -6.90 -6.98
C SER A 46 -10.15 -6.29 -8.35
N CYS A 47 -9.24 -5.32 -8.42
CA CYS A 47 -8.95 -4.56 -9.65
C CYS A 47 -7.46 -4.25 -9.87
N GLY A 48 -6.55 -4.73 -9.02
CA GLY A 48 -5.16 -4.28 -9.00
C GLY A 48 -4.26 -4.86 -10.09
N MET A 49 -4.72 -5.87 -10.83
CA MET A 49 -3.94 -6.60 -11.84
C MET A 49 -4.58 -6.52 -13.24
N TYR A 50 -5.27 -5.41 -13.54
CA TYR A 50 -5.97 -5.21 -14.82
C TYR A 50 -6.84 -6.43 -15.18
N ASP A 51 -6.63 -7.05 -16.34
CA ASP A 51 -7.38 -8.22 -16.83
C ASP A 51 -7.16 -9.50 -16.02
N TYR A 52 -6.19 -9.50 -15.10
CA TYR A 52 -5.92 -10.63 -14.20
C TYR A 52 -6.55 -10.44 -12.81
N SER A 53 -7.37 -9.41 -12.62
CA SER A 53 -8.15 -9.21 -11.40
C SER A 53 -9.47 -9.99 -11.52
N GLY A 54 -9.58 -11.12 -10.82
CA GLY A 54 -10.74 -12.03 -10.86
C GLY A 54 -10.94 -12.75 -9.54
#